data_AF-A0A3S1APB9-F1
#
_entry.id   AF-A0A3S1APB9-F1
#
_cell.length_a   1.000
_cell.length_b   1.000
_cell.length_c   1.000
_cell.angle_alpha   90.00
_cell.angle_beta   90.00
_cell.angle_gamma   90.00
#
_symmetry.space_group_name_H-M   'P 1'
#
loop_
_entity.id
_entity.type
_entity.pdbx_description
1 polymer ?
#
loop_
_entity_poly.entity_id
_entity_poly.type
_entity_poly.pdbx_seq_one_letter_code
_entity_poly.pdbx_strand_id
1 'polypeptide(L)'
;MGDTEVQDESIRIAHLTMLQGVITRMGANSFTLKALAATFGSAAVAVMATAETPSPYYAVAAVVPMIIFWLMDAQYLRLERAYRKLYDHVRKGEEIEAYSLEATPFMKDTSSVIRLALSWSVSWFYVAIFLSLGAVASLIFCVA
;
A
#
# COMPACT_ATOMS: atom_id res chain seq x y z
N MET A 1 -5.56 44.77 4.23
CA MET A 1 -4.59 44.04 3.39
C MET A 1 -3.86 43.00 4.22
N GLY A 2 -3.19 43.38 5.33
CA GLY A 2 -2.47 42.42 6.18
C GLY A 2 -3.33 41.31 6.81
N ASP A 3 -4.56 41.62 7.27
CA ASP A 3 -5.40 40.60 7.91
C ASP A 3 -5.85 39.48 6.94
N THR A 4 -6.03 39.81 5.66
CA THR A 4 -6.41 38.84 4.62
C THR A 4 -5.24 37.91 4.27
N GLU A 5 -4.02 38.44 4.11
CA GLU A 5 -2.83 37.62 3.88
C GLU A 5 -2.56 36.65 5.03
N VAL A 6 -2.71 37.11 6.28
CA VAL A 6 -2.55 36.26 7.47
C VAL A 6 -3.61 35.15 7.52
N GLN A 7 -4.85 35.47 7.14
CA GLN A 7 -5.92 34.48 7.07
C GLN A 7 -5.67 33.44 5.97
N ASP A 8 -5.21 33.86 4.79
CA ASP A 8 -4.88 32.97 3.68
C ASP A 8 -3.71 32.02 4.02
N GLU A 9 -2.68 32.53 4.70
CA GLU A 9 -1.56 31.70 5.18
C GLU A 9 -2.02 30.66 6.21
N SER A 10 -2.88 31.06 7.15
CA SER A 10 -3.46 30.16 8.15
C SER A 10 -4.29 29.02 7.51
N ILE A 11 -5.16 29.36 6.55
CA ILE A 11 -5.96 28.38 5.79
C ILE A 11 -5.03 27.37 5.09
N ARG A 12 -3.97 27.86 4.45
CA ARG A 12 -3.00 27.01 3.75
C ARG A 12 -2.25 26.09 4.69
N ILE A 13 -1.78 26.57 5.84
CA ILE A 13 -1.11 25.74 6.85
C ILE A 13 -2.05 24.64 7.36
N ALA A 14 -3.31 24.99 7.65
CA ALA A 14 -4.31 24.02 8.10
C ALA A 14 -4.60 22.96 7.02
N HIS A 15 -4.73 23.36 5.76
CA HIS A 15 -4.94 22.45 4.63
C HIS A 15 -3.76 21.49 4.44
N LEU A 16 -2.52 21.99 4.47
CA LEU A 16 -1.32 21.16 4.41
C LEU A 16 -1.25 20.16 5.58
N THR A 17 -1.66 20.58 6.77
CA THR A 17 -1.71 19.71 7.95
C THR A 17 -2.71 18.57 7.78
N MET A 18 -3.90 18.86 7.25
CA MET A 18 -4.91 17.83 6.94
C MET A 18 -4.40 16.85 5.89
N LEU A 19 -3.80 17.35 4.80
CA LEU A 19 -3.21 16.51 3.74
C LEU A 19 -2.10 15.61 4.29
N GLN A 20 -1.21 16.14 5.14
CA GLN A 20 -0.18 15.36 5.81
C GLN A 20 -0.78 14.24 6.69
N GLY A 21 -1.90 14.50 7.36
CA GLY A 21 -2.65 13.48 8.10
C GLY A 21 -3.14 12.36 7.19
N VAL A 22 -3.67 12.68 6.00
CA VAL A 22 -4.11 11.67 5.02
C VAL A 22 -2.93 10.87 4.48
N ILE A 23 -1.83 11.52 4.09
CA ILE A 23 -0.60 10.86 3.61
C ILE A 23 -0.08 9.86 4.64
N THR A 24 -0.04 10.28 5.92
CA THR A 24 0.41 9.43 7.03
C THR A 24 -0.48 8.19 7.18
N ARG A 25 -1.81 8.34 7.05
CA ARG A 25 -2.75 7.21 7.07
C ARG A 25 -2.57 6.26 5.89
N MET A 26 -2.25 6.76 4.68
CA MET A 26 -1.97 5.90 3.53
C MET A 26 -0.73 5.04 3.75
N GLY A 27 0.35 5.64 4.27
CA GLY A 27 1.57 4.91 4.64
C GLY A 27 1.32 3.86 5.75
N ALA A 28 0.54 4.23 6.77
CA ALA A 28 0.15 3.29 7.83
C ALA A 28 -0.67 2.10 7.30
N ASN A 29 -1.67 2.34 6.44
CA ASN A 29 -2.48 1.28 5.85
C ASN A 29 -1.65 0.34 4.97
N SER A 30 -0.70 0.88 4.17
CA SER A 30 0.26 0.09 3.40
C SER A 30 1.10 -0.82 4.30
N PHE A 31 1.64 -0.29 5.40
CA PHE A 31 2.39 -1.07 6.37
C PHE A 31 1.54 -2.16 7.04
N THR A 32 0.30 -1.84 7.45
CA THR A 32 -0.63 -2.81 8.04
C THR A 32 -0.91 -3.98 7.10
N LEU A 33 -1.11 -3.72 5.80
CA LEU A 33 -1.30 -4.79 4.81
C LEU A 33 -0.09 -5.71 4.71
N LYS A 34 1.13 -5.16 4.72
CA LYS A 34 2.36 -5.96 4.73
C LYS A 34 2.44 -6.84 5.99
N ALA A 35 2.13 -6.28 7.15
CA ALA A 35 2.12 -7.04 8.41
C ALA A 35 1.09 -8.18 8.37
N LEU A 36 -0.13 -7.91 7.89
CA LEU A 36 -1.17 -8.94 7.73
C LEU A 36 -0.77 -10.01 6.70
N ALA A 37 -0.13 -9.62 5.59
CA ALA A 37 0.38 -10.54 4.60
C ALA A 37 1.50 -11.45 5.18
N ALA A 38 2.41 -10.92 6.01
CA ALA A 38 3.41 -11.74 6.68
C ALA A 38 2.81 -12.71 7.69
N THR A 39 1.81 -12.28 8.48
CA THR A 39 1.09 -13.14 9.42
C THR A 39 0.37 -14.26 8.67
N PHE A 40 -0.36 -13.91 7.61
CA PHE A 40 -1.10 -14.87 6.80
C PHE A 40 -0.15 -15.84 6.06
N GLY A 41 0.96 -15.34 5.50
CA GLY A 41 2.00 -16.16 4.88
C GLY A 41 2.64 -17.13 5.86
N SER A 42 2.96 -16.68 7.08
CA SER A 42 3.50 -17.53 8.14
C SER A 42 2.51 -18.61 8.56
N ALA A 43 1.22 -18.26 8.69
CA ALA A 43 0.17 -19.23 8.99
C ALA A 43 0.02 -20.27 7.88
N ALA A 44 0.06 -19.86 6.61
CA ALA A 44 0.02 -20.77 5.47
C ALA A 44 1.23 -21.73 5.45
N VAL A 45 2.44 -21.22 5.73
CA VAL A 45 3.64 -22.07 5.89
C VAL A 45 3.44 -23.10 7.01
N ALA A 46 2.95 -22.67 8.17
CA ALA A 46 2.72 -23.57 9.31
C ALA A 46 1.72 -24.67 8.95
N VAL A 47 0.57 -24.31 8.35
CA VAL A 47 -0.45 -25.28 7.92
C VAL A 47 0.11 -26.28 6.91
N MET A 48 0.89 -25.82 5.94
CA MET A 48 1.53 -26.73 4.98
C MET A 48 2.50 -27.69 5.64
N ALA A 49 3.30 -27.22 6.61
CA ALA A 49 4.29 -28.02 7.30
C ALA A 49 3.69 -29.05 8.27
N THR A 50 2.48 -28.80 8.80
CA THR A 50 1.84 -29.68 9.81
C THR A 50 0.70 -30.53 9.26
N ALA A 51 0.29 -30.34 8.00
CA ALA A 51 -0.80 -31.12 7.42
C ALA A 51 -0.40 -32.60 7.25
N GLU A 52 -1.24 -33.53 7.73
CA GLU A 52 -0.99 -34.97 7.63
C GLU A 52 -0.97 -35.46 6.17
N THR A 53 -1.74 -34.81 5.30
CA THR A 53 -1.77 -35.09 3.87
C THR A 53 -1.31 -33.86 3.08
N PRO A 54 -0.07 -33.87 2.56
CA PRO A 54 0.44 -32.79 1.75
C PRO A 54 -0.45 -32.57 0.53
N SER A 55 -0.96 -31.35 0.36
CA SER A 55 -1.80 -31.01 -0.78
C SER A 55 -1.44 -29.62 -1.33
N PRO A 56 -1.24 -29.49 -2.66
CA PRO A 56 -0.89 -28.20 -3.26
C PRO A 56 -2.04 -27.19 -3.13
N TYR A 57 -3.26 -27.65 -2.85
CA TYR A 57 -4.42 -26.79 -2.64
C TYR A 57 -4.23 -25.80 -1.47
N TYR A 58 -3.48 -26.17 -0.43
CA TYR A 58 -3.20 -25.26 0.69
C TYR A 58 -2.35 -24.05 0.26
N ALA A 59 -1.31 -24.30 -0.55
CA ALA A 59 -0.47 -23.24 -1.10
C ALA A 59 -1.29 -22.32 -2.03
N VAL A 60 -2.09 -22.92 -2.92
CA VAL A 60 -2.94 -22.16 -3.86
C VAL A 60 -3.98 -21.32 -3.12
N ALA A 61 -4.60 -21.88 -2.08
CA ALA A 61 -5.56 -21.15 -1.25
C ALA A 61 -4.92 -19.93 -0.55
N ALA A 62 -3.63 -20.03 -0.18
CA ALA A 62 -2.92 -18.93 0.43
C ALA A 62 -2.51 -17.82 -0.57
N VAL A 63 -2.28 -18.17 -1.83
CA VAL A 63 -1.85 -17.21 -2.87
C VAL A 63 -2.91 -16.15 -3.17
N VAL A 64 -4.19 -16.53 -3.18
CA VAL A 64 -5.30 -15.62 -3.52
C VAL A 64 -5.36 -14.38 -2.60
N PRO A 65 -5.49 -14.50 -1.27
CA PRO A 65 -5.50 -13.33 -0.38
C PRO A 65 -4.17 -12.58 -0.38
N MET A 66 -3.04 -13.26 -0.61
CA MET A 66 -1.72 -12.62 -0.73
C MET A 66 -1.65 -11.68 -1.94
N ILE A 67 -2.20 -12.07 -3.09
CA ILE A 67 -2.30 -11.21 -4.28
C ILE A 67 -3.20 -10.00 -3.98
N ILE A 68 -4.31 -10.20 -3.27
CA ILE A 68 -5.22 -9.10 -2.89
C ILE A 68 -4.47 -8.09 -2.01
N PHE A 69 -3.78 -8.54 -0.96
CA PHE A 69 -2.98 -7.65 -0.12
C PHE A 69 -1.89 -6.92 -0.90
N TRP A 70 -1.24 -7.60 -1.85
CA TRP A 70 -0.23 -6.99 -2.72
C TRP A 70 -0.80 -5.85 -3.57
N LEU A 71 -1.95 -6.07 -4.21
CA LEU A 71 -2.61 -5.05 -5.02
C LEU A 71 -3.14 -3.89 -4.17
N MET A 72 -3.67 -4.18 -2.98
CA MET A 72 -4.13 -3.14 -2.05
C MET A 72 -2.96 -2.28 -1.55
N ASP A 73 -1.82 -2.87 -1.24
CA ASP A 73 -0.61 -2.15 -0.83
C ASP A 73 -0.14 -1.19 -1.95
N ALA A 74 -0.12 -1.68 -3.19
CA ALA A 74 0.17 -0.86 -4.36
C ALA A 74 -0.84 0.28 -4.57
N GLN A 75 -2.12 0.05 -4.28
CA GLN A 75 -3.16 1.07 -4.36
C GLN A 75 -2.99 2.14 -3.26
N TYR A 76 -2.62 1.77 -2.04
CA TYR A 76 -2.31 2.75 -0.98
C TYR A 76 -1.09 3.59 -1.34
N LEU A 77 -0.05 2.99 -1.93
CA LEU A 77 1.09 3.74 -2.46
C LEU A 77 0.66 4.70 -3.60
N ARG A 78 -0.28 4.29 -4.45
CA ARG A 78 -0.83 5.14 -5.51
C ARG A 78 -1.57 6.36 -4.93
N LEU A 79 -2.43 6.13 -3.94
CA LEU A 79 -3.16 7.19 -3.25
C LEU A 79 -2.18 8.14 -2.54
N GLU A 80 -1.19 7.61 -1.84
CA GLU A 80 -0.16 8.42 -1.19
C GLU A 80 0.54 9.35 -2.19
N ARG A 81 0.93 8.84 -3.37
CA ARG A 81 1.53 9.66 -4.43
C ARG A 81 0.59 10.74 -4.95
N ALA A 82 -0.70 10.46 -5.09
CA ALA A 82 -1.69 11.45 -5.49
C ALA A 82 -1.86 12.55 -4.43
N TYR A 83 -1.93 12.16 -3.15
CA TYR A 83 -1.98 13.13 -2.03
C TYR A 83 -0.71 13.95 -1.90
N ARG A 84 0.48 13.39 -2.15
CA ARG A 84 1.73 14.14 -2.20
C ARG A 84 1.72 15.20 -3.32
N LYS A 85 1.13 14.89 -4.47
CA LYS A 85 0.95 15.88 -5.55
C LYS A 85 -0.02 16.98 -5.16
N LEU A 86 -1.18 16.63 -4.59
CA LEU A 86 -2.14 17.61 -4.07
C LEU A 86 -1.48 18.53 -3.02
N TYR A 87 -0.71 17.94 -2.09
CA TYR A 87 0.08 18.67 -1.10
C TYR A 87 1.06 19.64 -1.77
N ASP A 88 1.79 19.22 -2.81
CA ASP A 88 2.72 20.09 -3.52
C ASP A 88 2.04 21.27 -4.23
N HIS A 89 0.83 21.10 -4.75
CA HIS A 89 0.07 22.17 -5.40
C HIS A 89 -0.38 23.21 -4.36
N VAL A 90 -0.95 22.76 -3.22
CA VAL A 90 -1.31 23.65 -2.09
C VAL A 90 -0.07 24.35 -1.53
N ARG A 91 1.06 23.63 -1.43
CA ARG A 91 2.35 24.19 -1.00
C ARG A 91 2.93 25.18 -2.00
N LYS A 92 2.50 25.23 -3.26
CA LYS A 92 2.92 26.26 -4.22
C LYS A 92 1.98 27.45 -4.29
N GLY A 93 0.81 27.36 -3.65
CA GLY A 93 -0.22 28.41 -3.72
C GLY A 93 -1.01 28.36 -5.03
N GLU A 94 -1.09 27.18 -5.66
CA GLU A 94 -1.94 26.98 -6.84
C GLU A 94 -3.42 26.99 -6.43
N GLU A 95 -4.31 27.39 -7.36
CA GLU A 95 -5.75 27.51 -7.08
C GLU A 95 -6.37 26.13 -6.79
N ILE A 96 -6.55 25.85 -5.50
CA ILE A 96 -7.26 24.68 -4.98
C ILE A 96 -8.29 25.18 -3.99
N GLU A 97 -9.50 24.62 -4.05
CA GLU A 97 -10.55 24.92 -3.08
C GLU A 97 -10.04 24.69 -1.65
N ALA A 98 -10.23 25.70 -0.81
CA ALA A 98 -9.77 25.67 0.58
C ALA A 98 -10.28 24.42 1.29
N TYR A 99 -9.37 23.68 1.91
CA TYR A 99 -9.66 22.44 2.65
C TYR A 99 -10.13 21.25 1.80
N SER A 100 -10.13 21.34 0.47
CA SER A 100 -10.46 20.21 -0.39
C SER A 100 -9.41 19.10 -0.26
N LEU A 101 -9.85 17.89 0.10
CA LEU A 101 -8.99 16.71 0.21
C LEU A 101 -9.15 15.77 -0.99
N GLU A 102 -9.67 16.27 -2.10
CA GLU A 102 -9.92 15.48 -3.30
C GLU A 102 -8.64 15.26 -4.11
N ALA A 103 -8.02 14.08 -3.95
CA ALA A 103 -6.82 13.70 -4.70
C ALA A 103 -7.12 13.06 -6.07
N THR A 104 -8.40 12.84 -6.43
CA THR A 104 -8.82 12.16 -7.67
C THR A 104 -8.19 12.74 -8.94
N PRO A 105 -8.12 14.08 -9.12
CA PRO A 105 -7.50 14.66 -10.32
C PRO A 105 -6.03 14.23 -10.48
N PHE A 106 -5.29 14.17 -9.37
CA PHE A 106 -3.87 13.81 -9.33
C PHE A 106 -3.62 12.30 -9.50
N MET A 107 -4.65 11.46 -9.35
CA MET A 107 -4.53 10.00 -9.56
C MET A 107 -4.28 9.64 -11.02
N LYS A 108 -4.65 10.49 -11.99
CA LYS A 108 -4.38 10.26 -13.42
C LYS A 108 -2.90 10.36 -13.75
N ASP A 109 -2.18 11.22 -13.03
CA ASP A 109 -0.75 11.41 -13.21
C ASP A 109 0.11 10.42 -12.42
N THR A 110 -0.52 9.47 -11.73
CA THR A 110 0.17 8.39 -11.02
C THR A 110 0.29 7.15 -11.89
N SER A 111 1.30 6.32 -11.62
CA SER A 111 1.43 5.03 -12.28
C SER A 111 0.23 4.12 -11.96
N SER A 112 -0.06 3.19 -12.87
CA SER A 112 -1.09 2.17 -12.65
C SER A 112 -0.76 1.29 -11.44
N VAL A 113 -1.79 0.76 -10.80
CA VAL A 113 -1.67 -0.11 -9.60
C VAL A 113 -0.76 -1.30 -9.87
N ILE A 114 -0.88 -1.93 -11.04
CA ILE A 114 -0.06 -3.08 -11.44
C ILE A 114 1.42 -2.69 -11.53
N ARG A 115 1.74 -1.53 -12.14
CA ARG A 115 3.11 -1.03 -12.23
C ARG A 115 3.69 -0.71 -10.85
N LEU A 116 2.86 -0.25 -9.91
CA LEU A 116 3.26 0.00 -8.54
C LEU A 116 3.43 -1.28 -7.73
N ALA A 117 2.59 -2.30 -7.97
CA ALA A 117 2.73 -3.62 -7.33
C ALA A 117 4.07 -4.26 -7.71
N LEU A 118 4.47 -4.13 -8.97
CA LEU A 118 5.77 -4.59 -9.48
C LEU A 118 6.95 -3.65 -9.19
N SER A 119 6.72 -2.55 -8.46
CA SER A 119 7.80 -1.63 -8.09
C SER A 119 8.70 -2.24 -7.02
N TRP A 120 9.95 -1.80 -6.97
CA TRP A 120 10.95 -2.27 -6.00
C TRP A 120 10.46 -2.20 -4.55
N SER A 121 9.78 -1.11 -4.15
CA SER A 121 9.33 -0.92 -2.76
C SER A 121 8.19 -1.86 -2.33
N VAL A 122 7.40 -2.37 -3.27
CA VAL A 122 6.26 -3.24 -2.98
C VAL A 122 6.61 -4.71 -3.25
N SER A 123 7.14 -5.00 -4.44
CA SER A 123 7.37 -6.35 -4.93
C SER A 123 8.27 -7.20 -4.03
N TRP A 124 9.41 -6.68 -3.56
CA TRP A 124 10.38 -7.46 -2.79
C TRP A 124 9.78 -8.13 -1.56
N PHE A 125 8.83 -7.45 -0.89
CA PHE A 125 8.18 -7.99 0.29
C PHE A 125 7.29 -9.19 -0.04
N TYR A 126 6.43 -9.07 -1.05
CA TYR A 126 5.52 -10.15 -1.45
C TYR A 126 6.26 -11.29 -2.15
N VAL A 127 7.26 -10.98 -2.97
CA VAL A 127 8.13 -11.99 -3.59
C VAL A 127 8.83 -12.83 -2.52
N ALA A 128 9.33 -12.22 -1.44
CA ALA A 128 9.93 -12.98 -0.34
C ALA A 128 8.94 -13.98 0.30
N ILE A 129 7.66 -13.60 0.46
CA ILE A 129 6.62 -14.48 1.01
C ILE A 129 6.26 -15.60 0.02
N PHE A 130 6.13 -15.29 -1.28
CA PHE A 130 5.87 -16.31 -2.28
C PHE A 130 7.05 -17.28 -2.43
N LEU A 131 8.29 -16.80 -2.32
CA LEU A 131 9.48 -17.64 -2.32
C LEU A 131 9.52 -18.55 -1.11
N SER A 132 9.17 -18.07 0.09
CA SER A 132 9.13 -18.92 1.29
C SER A 132 8.04 -20.00 1.19
N LEU A 133 6.84 -19.64 0.72
CA LEU A 133 5.76 -20.60 0.46
C LEU A 133 6.18 -21.66 -0.57
N GLY A 134 6.77 -21.22 -1.69
CA GLY A 134 7.23 -22.11 -2.76
C GLY A 134 8.36 -23.04 -2.32
N ALA A 135 9.31 -22.54 -1.52
CA ALA A 135 10.39 -23.35 -0.96
C ALA A 135 9.85 -24.44 -0.02
N VAL A 136 8.94 -24.09 0.89
CA VAL A 136 8.31 -25.06 1.81
C VAL A 136 7.51 -26.10 1.04
N ALA A 137 6.69 -25.67 0.07
CA ALA A 137 5.95 -26.60 -0.78
C ALA A 137 6.90 -27.56 -1.51
N SER A 138 7.97 -27.04 -2.14
CA SER A 138 8.95 -27.86 -2.86
C SER A 138 9.65 -28.86 -1.95
N LEU A 139 10.03 -28.47 -0.73
CA LEU A 139 10.64 -29.37 0.23
C LEU A 139 9.69 -30.51 0.62
N ILE A 140 8.42 -30.21 0.85
CA ILE A 140 7.42 -31.23 1.23
C ILE A 140 7.19 -32.21 0.07
N PHE A 141 6.98 -31.72 -1.16
CA PHE A 141 6.69 -32.59 -2.32
C PHE A 141 7.92 -33.31 -2.90
N CYS A 142 9.14 -32.82 -2.66
CA CYS A 142 10.35 -33.54 -3.04
C CYS A 142 10.78 -34.59 -2.00
N VAL A 143 10.34 -34.46 -0.74
CA VAL A 143 10.66 -35.41 0.34
C VAL A 143 9.59 -36.48 0.53
N ALA A 144 8.32 -36.18 0.21
CA ALA A 144 7.20 -37.13 0.21
C ALA A 144 7.20 -38.03 -1.03
#